data_AF-A0A2D7W7D7-F1
#
_entry.id   AF-A0A2D7W7D7-F1
#
_cell.length_a   1.000
_cell.length_b   1.000
_cell.length_c   1.000
_cell.angle_alpha   90.00
_cell.angle_beta   90.00
_cell.angle_gamma   90.00
#
_symmetry.space_group_name_H-M   'P 1'
#
loop_
_entity.id
_entity.type
_entity.pdbx_description
1 polymer ?
#
loop_
_entity_poly.entity_id
_entity_poly.type
_entity_poly.pdbx_seq_one_letter_code
_entity_poly.pdbx_strand_id
1 'polypeptide(L)'
;MLVFCLGVTNTLAQSEDNTQPSLSNNNMFFWGDEQLEECWNHFDENESTGSSSDGYGEIEFPEGQIVSVELTCNFQGEFLENLYLDSISDSLGPKSIQIQMSFQIDSGNCNGGNECKDLTISLLKGDTQISQYTESVNNVNNGQDFSLIWNIEVNESISIWNKSSEEPTFKIEYSAPPVNNIQCNSPIPIPGSDCTGNFRMYFSNNQENLEVKAEFPIINNFEQNSSNSEVIALSSTVFFIPFFLVIAILVSVMIRENWNENFFPASKGQAADKSLSSYSRINAIIQSKIYDPVTRMPEYFINAKEEWKAGSNLSDSRIRRYVSLSILYTAQGLPWGFTSVAFAAFLVDNGSSADDVAALFALVALPWTFKFIWGPMIDVIQIPSYGRRRPWVLFAQTGMIITLGFLLFIPDFNESLSLVTTVLFIHNLFASLQDVSVDALAVDILQPEEVGTANGFMFAS
;
A
#
# COMPACT_ATOMS: atom_id res chain seq x y z
N MET A 1 -23.52 -28.21 12.92
CA MET A 1 -24.54 -27.18 13.24
C MET A 1 -24.16 -25.94 12.45
N LEU A 2 -25.05 -25.54 11.56
CA LEU A 2 -24.90 -24.50 10.53
C LEU A 2 -24.38 -23.16 11.07
N VAL A 3 -23.47 -22.51 10.35
CA VAL A 3 -23.43 -21.05 10.24
C VAL A 3 -23.24 -20.68 8.78
N PHE A 4 -24.23 -19.98 8.25
CA PHE A 4 -24.36 -19.45 6.91
C PHE A 4 -23.28 -18.41 6.61
N CYS A 5 -22.58 -18.56 5.47
CA CYS A 5 -21.97 -17.42 4.77
C CYS A 5 -23.09 -16.62 4.11
N LEU A 6 -23.50 -15.51 4.72
CA LEU A 6 -24.14 -14.43 4.00
C LEU A 6 -23.03 -13.50 3.52
N GLY A 7 -22.58 -13.73 2.29
CA GLY A 7 -21.84 -12.73 1.54
C GLY A 7 -22.79 -11.58 1.24
N VAL A 8 -22.65 -10.49 1.99
CA VAL A 8 -23.19 -9.20 1.56
C VAL A 8 -22.23 -8.69 0.50
N THR A 9 -22.56 -8.95 -0.76
CA THR A 9 -22.02 -8.15 -1.86
C THR A 9 -22.63 -6.76 -1.70
N ASN A 10 -21.90 -5.85 -1.09
CA ASN A 10 -22.13 -4.43 -1.32
C ASN A 10 -21.67 -4.15 -2.75
N THR A 11 -22.50 -4.46 -3.74
CA THR A 11 -22.51 -3.72 -4.99
C THR A 11 -23.13 -2.37 -4.67
N LEU A 12 -22.33 -1.47 -4.09
CA LEU A 12 -22.58 -0.06 -4.30
C LEU A 12 -22.22 0.16 -5.76
N ALA A 13 -23.24 0.18 -6.62
CA ALA A 13 -23.13 0.90 -7.87
C ALA A 13 -22.94 2.37 -7.48
N GLN A 14 -21.68 2.77 -7.29
CA GLN A 14 -21.32 4.18 -7.38
C GLN A 14 -21.74 4.55 -8.80
N SER A 15 -22.66 5.51 -8.89
CA SER A 15 -22.90 6.21 -10.15
C SER A 15 -21.52 6.64 -10.65
N GLU A 16 -21.03 6.02 -11.73
CA GLU A 16 -19.80 6.46 -12.39
C GLU A 16 -20.09 7.89 -12.85
N ASP A 17 -19.49 8.86 -12.16
CA ASP A 17 -19.60 10.25 -12.53
C ASP A 17 -18.67 10.48 -13.71
N ASN A 18 -19.23 10.64 -14.90
CA ASN A 18 -18.46 10.79 -16.14
C ASN A 18 -17.58 12.05 -16.14
N THR A 19 -17.83 13.01 -15.24
CA THR A 19 -16.98 14.20 -15.11
C THR A 19 -15.66 13.91 -14.42
N GLN A 20 -15.53 12.75 -13.76
CA GLN A 20 -14.39 12.36 -12.95
C GLN A 20 -13.41 11.46 -13.73
N PRO A 21 -12.11 11.56 -13.40
CA PRO A 21 -11.09 10.67 -13.95
C PRO A 21 -11.30 9.22 -13.51
N SER A 22 -11.11 8.26 -14.42
CA SER A 22 -11.06 6.83 -14.12
C SER A 22 -10.15 6.07 -15.09
N LEU A 23 -9.89 4.78 -14.84
CA LEU A 23 -9.13 3.94 -15.78
C LEU A 23 -9.75 3.87 -17.18
N SER A 24 -11.08 3.88 -17.27
CA SER A 24 -11.84 3.88 -18.52
C SER A 24 -12.06 5.29 -19.07
N ASN A 25 -11.96 6.30 -18.21
CA ASN A 25 -12.20 7.70 -18.52
C ASN A 25 -10.97 8.56 -18.23
N ASN A 26 -9.99 8.48 -19.13
CA ASN A 26 -8.68 9.11 -18.96
C ASN A 26 -8.47 10.35 -19.85
N ASN A 27 -9.49 10.75 -20.60
CA ASN A 27 -9.47 11.92 -21.46
C ASN A 27 -10.18 13.09 -20.78
N MET A 28 -9.46 14.18 -20.62
CA MET A 28 -9.97 15.46 -20.19
C MET A 28 -10.26 16.33 -21.40
N PHE A 29 -11.45 16.90 -21.45
CA PHE A 29 -11.94 17.76 -22.52
C PHE A 29 -11.93 19.23 -22.09
N PHE A 30 -11.75 20.13 -23.05
CA PHE A 30 -11.68 21.58 -22.85
C PHE A 30 -12.89 22.26 -23.45
N TRP A 31 -13.44 23.21 -22.71
CA TRP A 31 -14.66 23.93 -23.03
C TRP A 31 -14.49 25.40 -22.71
N GLY A 32 -15.27 26.25 -23.36
CA GLY A 32 -15.25 27.68 -23.08
C GLY A 32 -16.28 28.44 -23.90
N ASP A 33 -16.44 29.71 -23.58
CA ASP A 33 -17.40 30.57 -24.26
C ASP A 33 -16.88 31.14 -25.58
N GLU A 34 -17.77 31.77 -26.35
CA GLU A 34 -17.45 32.33 -27.67
C GLU A 34 -16.41 33.47 -27.61
N GLN A 35 -16.26 34.14 -26.46
CA GLN A 35 -15.42 35.32 -26.28
C GLN A 35 -14.11 35.03 -25.51
N LEU A 36 -13.87 33.78 -25.12
CA LEU A 36 -12.74 33.37 -24.27
C LEU A 36 -12.69 34.13 -22.92
N GLU A 37 -13.84 34.49 -22.35
CA GLU A 37 -13.92 35.03 -20.98
C GLU A 37 -13.90 33.90 -19.94
N GLU A 38 -14.51 32.75 -20.28
CA GLU A 38 -14.56 31.56 -19.42
C GLU A 38 -13.99 30.35 -20.15
N CYS A 39 -13.10 29.62 -19.49
CA CYS A 39 -12.58 28.33 -19.95
C CYS A 39 -12.57 27.33 -18.80
N TRP A 40 -12.94 26.10 -19.08
CA TRP A 40 -12.94 25.01 -18.10
C TRP A 40 -12.65 23.66 -18.73
N ASN A 41 -12.43 22.66 -17.89
CA ASN A 41 -12.16 21.29 -18.31
C ASN A 41 -12.78 20.25 -17.37
N HIS A 42 -13.12 19.07 -17.90
CA HIS A 42 -13.56 17.88 -17.15
C HIS A 42 -13.45 16.62 -18.02
N PHE A 43 -13.74 15.45 -17.47
CA PHE A 43 -13.58 14.17 -18.18
C PHE A 43 -14.82 13.70 -18.97
N ASP A 44 -15.99 14.35 -18.85
CA ASP A 44 -17.16 13.97 -19.67
C ASP A 44 -17.08 14.59 -21.08
N GLU A 45 -17.06 13.76 -22.12
CA GLU A 45 -17.09 14.19 -23.52
C GLU A 45 -18.41 14.87 -23.92
N ASN A 46 -19.53 14.50 -23.27
CA ASN A 46 -20.86 14.92 -23.68
C ASN A 46 -21.34 16.19 -22.95
N GLU A 47 -20.67 16.60 -21.89
CA GLU A 47 -21.07 17.75 -21.07
C GLU A 47 -20.47 19.05 -21.62
N SER A 48 -20.97 19.50 -22.77
CA SER A 48 -20.56 20.78 -23.38
C SER A 48 -21.43 21.97 -22.98
N THR A 49 -22.18 21.86 -21.88
CA THR A 49 -23.16 22.89 -21.47
C THR A 49 -22.45 24.21 -21.19
N GLY A 50 -22.86 25.27 -21.90
CA GLY A 50 -22.25 26.60 -21.77
C GLY A 50 -21.08 26.84 -22.72
N SER A 51 -20.54 25.80 -23.37
CA SER A 51 -19.49 25.94 -24.37
C SER A 51 -20.04 26.58 -25.66
N SER A 52 -19.18 27.27 -26.41
CA SER A 52 -19.46 27.82 -27.73
C SER A 52 -20.08 26.78 -28.67
N SER A 53 -21.14 27.14 -29.39
CA SER A 53 -21.79 26.23 -30.34
C SER A 53 -20.96 25.96 -31.60
N ASP A 54 -20.08 26.90 -31.94
CA ASP A 54 -19.15 26.75 -33.06
C ASP A 54 -17.92 25.92 -32.68
N GLY A 55 -17.74 25.67 -31.37
CA GLY A 55 -16.67 24.86 -30.81
C GLY A 55 -15.30 25.53 -30.83
N TYR A 56 -15.29 26.86 -30.86
CA TYR A 56 -14.13 27.71 -30.60
C TYR A 56 -14.57 29.00 -29.92
N GLY A 57 -13.65 29.64 -29.20
CA GLY A 57 -13.77 31.01 -28.73
C GLY A 57 -12.76 31.89 -29.45
N GLU A 58 -13.13 33.15 -29.73
CA GLU A 58 -12.30 34.09 -30.47
C GLU A 58 -12.37 35.50 -29.88
N ILE A 59 -11.19 36.11 -29.70
CA ILE A 59 -11.06 37.53 -29.38
C ILE A 59 -10.54 38.25 -30.63
N GLU A 60 -11.33 39.19 -31.13
CA GLU A 60 -10.92 40.10 -32.20
C GLU A 60 -10.27 41.37 -31.64
N PHE A 61 -9.13 41.75 -32.21
CA PHE A 61 -8.37 42.93 -31.85
C PHE A 61 -8.46 43.94 -33.00
N PRO A 62 -9.09 45.11 -32.80
CA PRO A 62 -9.15 46.17 -33.81
C PRO A 62 -7.77 46.60 -34.31
N GLU A 63 -7.74 47.16 -35.52
CA GLU A 63 -6.51 47.63 -36.17
C GLU A 63 -5.66 48.52 -35.23
N GLY A 64 -4.38 48.20 -35.14
CA GLY A 64 -3.41 48.94 -34.32
C GLY A 64 -3.41 48.58 -32.83
N GLN A 65 -4.23 47.61 -32.38
CA GLN A 65 -4.19 47.09 -31.02
C GLN A 65 -3.24 45.90 -30.86
N ILE A 66 -2.60 45.82 -29.69
CA ILE A 66 -1.76 44.68 -29.31
C ILE A 66 -2.67 43.48 -29.07
N VAL A 67 -2.34 42.34 -29.68
CA VAL A 67 -3.03 41.06 -29.44
C VAL A 67 -2.46 40.50 -28.15
N SER A 68 -3.23 40.53 -27.06
CA SER A 68 -2.78 40.03 -25.75
C SER A 68 -3.87 39.21 -25.09
N VAL A 69 -3.52 37.99 -24.69
CA VAL A 69 -4.43 37.02 -24.08
C VAL A 69 -3.76 36.39 -22.87
N GLU A 70 -4.51 36.35 -21.78
CA GLU A 70 -4.22 35.55 -20.58
C GLU A 70 -5.50 34.82 -20.21
N LEU A 71 -5.54 33.52 -20.47
CA LEU A 71 -6.70 32.66 -20.26
C LEU A 71 -6.34 31.55 -19.29
N THR A 72 -7.23 31.22 -18.37
CA THR A 72 -7.05 30.11 -17.44
C THR A 72 -8.24 29.16 -17.55
N CYS A 73 -7.95 27.91 -17.90
CA CYS A 73 -8.93 26.84 -17.96
C CYS A 73 -8.87 26.03 -16.66
N ASN A 74 -9.88 26.19 -15.81
CA ASN A 74 -9.97 25.53 -14.52
C ASN A 74 -10.70 24.18 -14.63
N PHE A 75 -10.35 23.22 -13.78
CA PHE A 75 -11.16 22.01 -13.64
C PHE A 75 -12.56 22.36 -13.12
N GLN A 76 -13.60 21.85 -13.77
CA GLN A 76 -14.98 22.10 -13.39
C GLN A 76 -15.38 21.15 -12.25
N GLY A 77 -15.48 21.69 -11.04
CA GLY A 77 -15.84 20.95 -9.83
C GLY A 77 -14.62 20.66 -8.96
N GLU A 78 -14.66 19.55 -8.24
CA GLU A 78 -13.56 19.06 -7.41
C GLU A 78 -13.38 17.57 -7.68
N PHE A 79 -12.16 17.06 -7.48
CA PHE A 79 -11.94 15.63 -7.52
C PHE A 79 -12.64 14.93 -6.35
N LEU A 80 -13.41 13.88 -6.65
CA LEU A 80 -14.04 13.06 -5.60
C LEU A 80 -13.02 12.16 -4.89
N GLU A 81 -11.98 11.74 -5.61
CA GLU A 81 -10.89 10.87 -5.15
C GLU A 81 -9.53 11.39 -5.67
N ASN A 82 -8.44 10.98 -5.03
CA ASN A 82 -7.10 11.35 -5.51
C ASN A 82 -6.85 10.71 -6.88
N LEU A 83 -6.22 11.46 -7.78
CA LEU A 83 -5.82 10.99 -9.10
C LEU A 83 -4.39 10.45 -9.04
N TYR A 84 -4.22 9.20 -9.49
CA TYR A 84 -2.93 8.52 -9.56
C TYR A 84 -2.55 8.30 -11.02
N LEU A 85 -1.32 8.69 -11.38
CA LEU A 85 -0.76 8.53 -12.71
C LEU A 85 0.34 7.47 -12.68
N ASP A 86 0.42 6.72 -13.77
CA ASP A 86 1.49 5.76 -14.02
C ASP A 86 2.81 6.51 -14.22
N SER A 87 3.73 6.38 -13.27
CA SER A 87 5.09 6.90 -13.37
C SER A 87 6.10 5.82 -13.78
N ILE A 88 5.66 4.57 -13.99
CA ILE A 88 6.54 3.45 -14.28
C ILE A 88 6.69 3.32 -15.79
N SER A 89 7.93 3.35 -16.26
CA SER A 89 8.23 3.09 -17.68
C SER A 89 8.06 1.60 -18.00
N ASP A 90 7.20 1.28 -18.95
CA ASP A 90 6.99 -0.08 -19.45
C ASP A 90 7.80 -0.35 -20.73
N SER A 91 7.67 -1.56 -21.28
CA SER A 91 8.23 -1.93 -22.60
C SER A 91 7.78 -1.04 -23.77
N LEU A 92 6.76 -0.18 -23.57
CA LEU A 92 6.25 0.80 -24.52
C LEU A 92 6.87 2.21 -24.36
N GLY A 93 7.72 2.43 -23.36
CA GLY A 93 8.36 3.72 -23.06
C GLY A 93 7.85 4.41 -21.79
N PRO A 94 8.38 5.60 -21.46
CA PRO A 94 7.90 6.38 -20.33
C PRO A 94 6.46 6.85 -20.56
N LYS A 95 5.66 6.81 -19.50
CA LYS A 95 4.27 7.28 -19.52
C LYS A 95 4.25 8.80 -19.46
N SER A 96 3.37 9.41 -20.22
CA SER A 96 3.27 10.87 -20.28
C SER A 96 1.83 11.32 -20.31
N ILE A 97 1.56 12.49 -19.72
CA ILE A 97 0.32 13.23 -19.94
C ILE A 97 0.43 13.84 -21.33
N GLN A 98 -0.47 13.47 -22.23
CA GLN A 98 -0.49 13.99 -23.59
C GLN A 98 -1.56 15.07 -23.70
N ILE A 99 -1.17 16.30 -23.95
CA ILE A 99 -2.08 17.43 -24.12
C ILE A 99 -2.07 17.84 -25.58
N GLN A 100 -3.26 17.89 -26.18
CA GLN A 100 -3.46 18.37 -27.53
C GLN A 100 -4.37 19.60 -27.50
N MET A 101 -3.92 20.67 -28.13
CA MET A 101 -4.66 21.93 -28.24
C MET A 101 -4.45 22.53 -29.63
N SER A 102 -5.46 23.24 -30.11
CA SER A 102 -5.43 23.89 -31.41
C SER A 102 -5.82 25.36 -31.29
N PHE A 103 -5.11 26.20 -32.02
CA PHE A 103 -5.26 27.65 -32.02
C PHE A 103 -5.25 28.16 -33.46
N GLN A 104 -5.87 29.31 -33.69
CA GLN A 104 -5.69 30.09 -34.92
C GLN A 104 -5.41 31.53 -34.48
N ILE A 105 -4.26 32.06 -34.87
CA ILE A 105 -3.81 33.37 -34.37
C ILE A 105 -3.35 34.22 -35.55
N ASP A 106 -3.87 35.43 -35.66
CA ASP A 106 -3.41 36.45 -36.59
C ASP A 106 -2.88 37.67 -35.81
N SER A 107 -1.59 37.96 -35.98
CA SER A 107 -0.93 39.07 -35.30
C SER A 107 0.34 39.52 -36.05
N GLY A 108 0.90 40.65 -35.64
CA GLY A 108 2.18 41.12 -36.18
C GLY A 108 3.37 40.25 -35.77
N ASN A 109 4.44 40.31 -36.56
CA ASN A 109 5.69 39.59 -36.28
C ASN A 109 6.49 40.25 -35.14
N CYS A 110 7.13 39.41 -34.33
CA CYS A 110 8.04 39.78 -33.27
C CYS A 110 9.49 39.85 -33.77
N ASN A 111 10.11 41.03 -33.69
CA ASN A 111 11.47 41.31 -34.17
C ASN A 111 12.48 41.63 -33.04
N GLY A 112 12.27 41.10 -31.84
CA GLY A 112 13.23 41.22 -30.71
C GLY A 112 13.05 42.44 -29.80
N GLY A 113 11.81 42.92 -29.60
CA GLY A 113 11.46 43.93 -28.59
C GLY A 113 10.81 43.31 -27.34
N ASN A 114 10.76 44.05 -26.23
CA ASN A 114 10.27 43.60 -24.90
C ASN A 114 8.73 43.39 -24.79
N GLU A 115 7.98 43.48 -25.89
CA GLU A 115 6.50 43.48 -25.89
C GLU A 115 5.90 42.19 -26.49
N CYS A 116 6.73 41.18 -26.73
CA CYS A 116 6.32 39.89 -27.27
C CYS A 116 6.35 38.80 -26.21
N LYS A 117 5.24 38.07 -26.08
CA LYS A 117 5.13 36.85 -25.28
C LYS A 117 4.71 35.72 -26.22
N ASP A 118 5.63 34.77 -26.39
CA ASP A 118 5.40 33.53 -27.13
C ASP A 118 4.20 32.76 -26.58
N LEU A 119 3.52 32.00 -27.44
CA LEU A 119 2.37 31.18 -27.06
C LEU A 119 2.83 30.19 -25.99
N THR A 120 2.44 30.44 -24.75
CA THR A 120 2.88 29.68 -23.59
C THR A 120 1.68 29.02 -22.93
N ILE A 121 1.75 27.70 -22.79
CA ILE A 121 0.72 26.89 -22.13
C ILE A 121 1.38 26.23 -20.94
N SER A 122 0.88 26.51 -19.74
CA SER A 122 1.40 25.98 -18.48
C SER A 122 0.37 25.06 -17.85
N LEU A 123 0.82 23.89 -17.40
CA LEU A 123 0.03 22.98 -16.58
C LEU A 123 0.40 23.23 -15.13
N LEU A 124 -0.61 23.61 -14.34
CA LEU A 124 -0.49 23.79 -12.91
C LEU A 124 -1.22 22.64 -12.19
N LYS A 125 -0.62 22.22 -11.08
CA LYS A 125 -1.17 21.31 -10.09
C LYS A 125 -1.49 22.14 -8.85
N GLY A 126 -2.76 22.50 -8.67
CA GLY A 126 -3.13 23.59 -7.77
C GLY A 126 -2.39 24.88 -8.16
N ASP A 127 -1.63 25.46 -7.23
CA ASP A 127 -0.83 26.68 -7.49
C ASP A 127 0.57 26.42 -8.07
N THR A 128 0.98 25.16 -8.20
CA THR A 128 2.35 24.81 -8.61
C THR A 128 2.43 24.53 -10.10
N GLN A 129 3.22 25.31 -10.84
CA GLN A 129 3.49 25.04 -12.24
C GLN A 129 4.37 23.78 -12.38
N ILE A 130 3.84 22.75 -13.04
CA ILE A 130 4.50 21.46 -13.26
C ILE A 130 5.40 21.51 -14.49
N SER A 131 4.85 22.03 -15.59
CA SER A 131 5.54 22.07 -16.88
C SER A 131 4.92 23.17 -17.74
N GLN A 132 5.65 23.61 -18.77
CA GLN A 132 5.15 24.54 -19.76
C GLN A 132 5.57 24.14 -21.18
N TYR A 133 4.72 24.43 -22.15
CA TYR A 133 5.01 24.40 -23.57
C TYR A 133 5.09 25.85 -24.09
N THR A 134 6.06 26.14 -24.95
CA THR A 134 6.24 27.48 -25.53
C THR A 134 6.53 27.36 -27.02
N GLU A 135 5.76 28.09 -27.84
CA GLU A 135 5.99 28.21 -29.29
C GLU A 135 6.11 29.68 -29.71
N SER A 136 7.02 29.95 -30.64
CA SER A 136 7.34 31.33 -31.01
C SER A 136 6.16 32.03 -31.67
N VAL A 137 5.93 33.30 -31.34
CA VAL A 137 4.90 34.15 -31.99
C VAL A 137 4.94 34.01 -33.52
N ASN A 138 6.12 34.08 -34.11
CA ASN A 138 6.32 34.09 -35.56
C ASN A 138 5.99 32.74 -36.25
N ASN A 139 5.79 31.67 -35.48
CA ASN A 139 5.41 30.35 -35.98
C ASN A 139 3.88 30.14 -35.96
N VAL A 140 3.14 30.92 -35.16
CA VAL A 140 1.71 30.72 -34.91
C VAL A 140 0.82 31.86 -35.40
N ASN A 141 1.39 33.02 -35.75
CA ASN A 141 0.66 34.27 -36.03
C ASN A 141 0.22 34.49 -37.49
N ASN A 142 0.07 33.42 -38.27
CA ASN A 142 -0.18 33.53 -39.73
C ASN A 142 -1.66 33.39 -40.12
N GLY A 143 -2.58 33.40 -39.14
CA GLY A 143 -4.01 33.22 -39.34
C GLY A 143 -4.41 31.82 -39.79
N GLN A 144 -3.51 30.83 -39.73
CA GLN A 144 -3.79 29.42 -40.01
C GLN A 144 -3.90 28.62 -38.71
N ASP A 145 -4.57 27.47 -38.77
CA ASP A 145 -4.67 26.58 -37.62
C ASP A 145 -3.29 26.00 -37.25
N PHE A 146 -2.94 26.16 -35.99
CA PHE A 146 -1.77 25.60 -35.34
C PHE A 146 -2.24 24.60 -34.29
N SER A 147 -1.83 23.34 -34.42
CA SER A 147 -2.10 22.30 -33.43
C SER A 147 -0.80 21.84 -32.79
N LEU A 148 -0.81 21.68 -31.47
CA LEU A 148 0.34 21.18 -30.72
C LEU A 148 0.01 19.87 -30.02
N ILE A 149 1.04 19.06 -29.84
CA ILE A 149 1.01 17.86 -29.00
C ILE A 149 2.11 18.03 -27.97
N TRP A 150 1.72 18.17 -26.72
CA TRP A 150 2.61 18.38 -25.60
C TRP A 150 2.60 17.15 -24.69
N ASN A 151 3.72 16.43 -24.65
CA ASN A 151 3.88 15.26 -23.79
C ASN A 151 4.69 15.65 -22.54
N ILE A 152 4.10 15.45 -21.37
CA ILE A 152 4.75 15.67 -20.07
C ILE A 152 5.05 14.30 -19.46
N GLU A 153 6.33 13.96 -19.32
CA GLU A 153 6.74 12.70 -18.68
C GLU A 153 6.31 12.66 -17.21
N VAL A 154 5.64 11.58 -16.81
CA VAL A 154 5.19 11.38 -15.44
C VAL A 154 6.34 10.87 -14.57
N ASN A 155 6.63 11.62 -13.51
CA ASN A 155 7.61 11.27 -12.48
C ASN A 155 6.92 11.14 -11.10
N GLU A 156 7.68 10.70 -10.09
CA GLU A 156 7.16 10.50 -8.72
C GLU A 156 6.59 11.76 -8.06
N SER A 157 7.00 12.96 -8.48
CA SER A 157 6.51 14.23 -7.90
C SER A 157 5.16 14.67 -8.49
N ILE A 158 4.82 14.18 -9.69
CA ILE A 158 3.60 14.56 -10.42
C ILE A 158 2.63 13.39 -10.58
N SER A 159 2.96 12.22 -10.01
CA SER A 159 2.16 11.00 -10.15
C SER A 159 0.92 10.97 -9.25
N ILE A 160 0.83 11.85 -8.24
CA ILE A 160 -0.29 11.89 -7.29
C ILE A 160 -0.87 13.29 -7.27
N TRP A 161 -2.18 13.40 -7.49
CA TRP A 161 -2.94 14.66 -7.47
C TRP A 161 -4.01 14.54 -6.39
N ASN A 162 -3.86 15.31 -5.32
CA ASN A 162 -4.77 15.27 -4.18
C ASN A 162 -6.11 15.92 -4.51
N LYS A 163 -7.18 15.34 -3.96
CA LYS A 163 -8.52 15.90 -4.06
C LYS A 163 -8.65 17.30 -3.46
N SER A 164 -9.52 18.12 -4.04
CA SER A 164 -9.96 19.44 -3.54
C SER A 164 -8.85 20.47 -3.31
N SER A 165 -7.68 20.32 -3.96
CA SER A 165 -6.55 21.25 -3.77
C SER A 165 -5.51 21.23 -4.88
N GLU A 166 -5.41 20.14 -5.63
CA GLU A 166 -4.37 19.97 -6.65
C GLU A 166 -4.95 19.73 -8.05
N GLU A 167 -6.21 20.05 -8.32
CA GLU A 167 -6.84 19.89 -9.63
C GLU A 167 -6.03 20.55 -10.77
N PRO A 168 -6.01 19.93 -11.98
CA PRO A 168 -5.29 20.45 -13.12
C PRO A 168 -5.87 21.75 -13.64
N THR A 169 -5.00 22.75 -13.72
CA THR A 169 -5.33 24.06 -14.26
C THR A 169 -4.38 24.37 -15.41
N PHE A 170 -4.95 24.83 -16.52
CA PHE A 170 -4.17 25.19 -17.71
C PHE A 170 -4.17 26.70 -17.87
N LYS A 171 -2.97 27.30 -17.90
CA LYS A 171 -2.80 28.73 -18.13
C LYS A 171 -2.23 28.96 -19.52
N ILE A 172 -2.93 29.73 -20.34
CA ILE A 172 -2.55 30.10 -21.70
C ILE A 172 -2.21 31.59 -21.72
N GLU A 173 -1.04 31.93 -22.27
CA GLU A 173 -0.57 33.30 -22.33
C GLU A 173 0.04 33.59 -23.71
N TYR A 174 -0.32 34.74 -24.27
CA TYR A 174 0.16 35.20 -25.58
C TYR A 174 0.16 36.73 -25.65
N SER A 175 1.17 37.32 -26.28
CA SER A 175 1.21 38.76 -26.55
C SER A 175 2.02 39.06 -27.80
N ALA A 176 1.43 39.74 -28.77
CA ALA A 176 2.08 40.10 -30.02
C ALA A 176 1.66 41.49 -30.50
N PRO A 177 2.52 42.18 -31.28
CA PRO A 177 2.16 43.47 -31.85
C PRO A 177 0.97 43.34 -32.82
N PRO A 178 0.30 44.46 -33.14
CA PRO A 178 -0.75 44.49 -34.15
C PRO A 178 -0.27 43.96 -35.51
N VAL A 179 -1.17 43.42 -36.33
CA VAL A 179 -0.88 42.94 -37.69
C VAL A 179 -0.13 44.01 -38.48
N ASN A 180 1.10 43.71 -38.92
CA ASN A 180 2.04 44.68 -39.47
C ASN A 180 2.52 44.34 -40.89
N ASN A 181 1.69 43.63 -41.66
CA ASN A 181 2.01 43.27 -43.03
C ASN A 181 2.11 44.52 -43.95
N ILE A 182 2.70 44.36 -45.13
CA ILE A 182 2.93 45.48 -46.08
C ILE A 182 1.61 46.17 -46.49
N GLN A 183 0.49 45.44 -46.46
CA GLN A 183 -0.83 45.98 -46.81
C GLN A 183 -1.39 46.88 -45.69
N CYS A 184 -1.16 46.54 -44.43
CA CYS A 184 -1.57 47.31 -43.25
C CYS A 184 -0.67 48.51 -42.95
N ASN A 185 0.61 48.47 -43.36
CA ASN A 185 1.57 49.58 -43.14
C ASN A 185 1.64 50.57 -44.32
N SER A 186 0.76 50.47 -45.32
CA SER A 186 0.75 51.35 -46.48
C SER A 186 0.16 52.73 -46.13
N PRO A 187 0.82 53.86 -46.46
CA PRO A 187 0.26 55.20 -46.27
C PRO A 187 -0.98 55.49 -47.14
N ILE A 188 -1.31 54.58 -48.06
CA ILE A 188 -2.55 54.60 -48.86
C ILE A 188 -3.35 53.35 -48.46
N PRO A 189 -4.57 53.48 -47.90
CA PRO A 189 -5.40 52.34 -47.56
C PRO A 189 -5.68 51.53 -48.82
N ILE A 190 -5.33 50.24 -48.82
CA ILE A 190 -5.71 49.33 -49.88
C ILE A 190 -7.16 48.91 -49.57
N PRO A 191 -8.14 49.20 -50.44
CA PRO A 191 -9.52 48.82 -50.17
C PRO A 191 -9.65 47.29 -50.03
N GLY A 192 -10.11 46.82 -48.87
CA GLY A 192 -10.35 45.40 -48.60
C GLY A 192 -9.22 44.65 -47.87
N SER A 193 -8.18 45.32 -47.37
CA SER A 193 -7.24 44.69 -46.44
C SER A 193 -7.85 44.63 -45.04
N ASP A 194 -8.01 43.42 -44.50
CA ASP A 194 -8.34 43.24 -43.10
C ASP A 194 -7.04 43.27 -42.28
N CYS A 195 -7.00 44.15 -41.29
CA CYS A 195 -5.84 44.40 -40.42
C CYS A 195 -6.20 44.21 -38.95
N THR A 196 -7.35 43.57 -38.68
CA THR A 196 -7.70 43.11 -37.33
C THR A 196 -6.83 41.91 -36.97
N GLY A 197 -6.32 41.89 -35.74
CA GLY A 197 -5.74 40.68 -35.18
C GLY A 197 -6.82 39.79 -34.59
N ASN A 198 -6.55 38.50 -34.47
CA ASN A 198 -7.43 37.59 -33.74
C ASN A 198 -6.63 36.59 -32.92
N PHE A 199 -7.26 36.10 -31.86
CA PHE A 199 -6.79 34.94 -31.11
C PHE A 199 -7.97 33.99 -30.94
N ARG A 200 -7.88 32.82 -31.57
CA ARG A 200 -8.88 31.77 -31.49
C ARG A 200 -8.30 30.53 -30.83
N MET A 201 -9.07 29.96 -29.90
CA MET A 201 -8.80 28.66 -29.29
C MET A 201 -9.96 27.73 -29.63
N TYR A 202 -9.64 26.54 -30.15
CA TYR A 202 -10.63 25.51 -30.40
C TYR A 202 -10.92 24.72 -29.12
N PHE A 203 -12.16 24.28 -28.95
CA PHE A 203 -12.64 23.45 -27.84
C PHE A 203 -12.90 22.01 -28.29
N SER A 204 -13.22 21.12 -27.37
CA SER A 204 -13.44 19.70 -27.66
C SER A 204 -14.67 19.41 -28.54
N ASN A 205 -15.66 20.30 -28.61
CA ASN A 205 -16.83 20.21 -29.51
C ASN A 205 -16.61 20.89 -30.87
N ASN A 206 -15.37 21.18 -31.27
CA ASN A 206 -15.11 21.81 -32.56
C ASN A 206 -15.64 20.97 -33.74
N GLN A 207 -16.10 21.66 -34.77
CA GLN A 207 -16.68 21.04 -35.97
C GLN A 207 -15.61 20.68 -37.03
N GLU A 208 -14.37 21.13 -36.81
CA GLU A 208 -13.23 20.96 -37.72
C GLU A 208 -12.47 19.63 -37.49
N ASN A 209 -12.96 18.79 -36.58
CA ASN A 209 -12.38 17.48 -36.24
C ASN A 209 -10.91 17.58 -35.76
N LEU A 210 -10.59 18.67 -35.06
CA LEU A 210 -9.32 18.90 -34.38
C LEU A 210 -9.34 18.19 -33.01
N GLU A 211 -8.26 17.51 -32.64
CA GLU A 211 -8.15 16.88 -31.33
C GLU A 211 -7.77 17.92 -30.27
N VAL A 212 -8.74 18.32 -29.45
CA VAL A 212 -8.52 19.17 -28.27
C VAL A 212 -8.89 18.38 -27.03
N LYS A 213 -7.89 17.80 -26.37
CA LYS A 213 -8.06 16.96 -25.16
C LYS A 213 -6.71 16.76 -24.46
N ALA A 214 -6.76 16.41 -23.18
CA ALA A 214 -5.60 15.97 -22.42
C ALA A 214 -5.81 14.52 -21.95
N GLU A 215 -4.93 13.62 -22.37
CA GLU A 215 -4.94 12.22 -21.96
C GLU A 215 -3.98 12.02 -20.78
N PHE A 216 -4.51 11.49 -19.68
CA PHE A 216 -3.75 11.17 -18.48
C PHE A 216 -3.48 9.67 -18.42
N PRO A 217 -2.26 9.21 -18.08
CA PRO A 217 -1.98 7.80 -17.89
C PRO A 217 -2.46 7.37 -16.50
N ILE A 218 -3.78 7.27 -16.31
CA ILE A 218 -4.41 6.99 -15.01
C ILE A 218 -4.19 5.53 -14.63
N ILE A 219 -3.91 5.31 -13.34
CA ILE A 219 -3.85 3.98 -12.73
C ILE A 219 -4.78 3.93 -11.53
N ASN A 220 -5.28 2.73 -11.21
CA ASN A 220 -5.94 2.55 -9.92
C ASN A 220 -4.92 2.70 -8.79
N ASN A 221 -5.36 3.13 -7.61
CA ASN A 221 -4.56 3.15 -6.37
C ASN A 221 -3.91 1.77 -6.06
N PHE A 222 -4.42 0.69 -6.66
CA PHE A 222 -3.86 -0.67 -6.58
C PHE A 222 -2.77 -0.98 -7.61
N GLU A 223 -2.66 -0.23 -8.71
CA GLU A 223 -1.81 -0.56 -9.87
C GLU A 223 -0.45 0.14 -9.87
N GLN A 224 -0.22 1.14 -9.02
CA GLN A 224 1.13 1.72 -8.85
C GLN A 224 2.13 0.69 -8.29
N ASN A 225 1.60 -0.41 -7.72
CA ASN A 225 2.34 -1.58 -7.23
C ASN A 225 2.34 -2.78 -8.21
N SER A 226 1.77 -2.64 -9.42
CA SER A 226 1.42 -3.77 -10.29
C SER A 226 2.58 -4.47 -11.02
N SER A 227 3.83 -4.02 -10.90
CA SER A 227 4.98 -4.83 -11.36
C SER A 227 5.62 -5.69 -10.27
N ASN A 228 5.18 -5.59 -9.01
CA ASN A 228 5.64 -6.46 -7.91
C ASN A 228 4.53 -7.18 -7.14
N SER A 229 3.24 -6.95 -7.46
CA SER A 229 2.12 -7.35 -6.58
C SER A 229 1.09 -8.29 -7.22
N GLU A 230 1.51 -9.29 -7.98
CA GLU A 230 0.64 -10.46 -8.24
C GLU A 230 0.45 -11.36 -7.00
N VAL A 231 1.05 -10.99 -5.86
CA VAL A 231 0.88 -11.70 -4.60
C VAL A 231 0.47 -10.69 -3.53
N ILE A 232 -0.70 -10.90 -2.93
CA ILE A 232 -1.24 -10.23 -1.73
C ILE A 232 -2.09 -8.96 -1.97
N ALA A 233 -3.12 -9.06 -2.82
CA ALA A 233 -4.42 -8.47 -2.50
C ALA A 233 -5.16 -9.39 -1.51
N LEU A 234 -4.54 -9.63 -0.35
CA LEU A 234 -5.21 -10.30 0.74
C LEU A 234 -5.78 -9.20 1.62
N SER A 235 -7.11 -9.05 1.63
CA SER A 235 -7.89 -8.29 2.59
C SER A 235 -7.17 -8.20 3.94
N SER A 236 -7.17 -7.04 4.60
CA SER A 236 -6.51 -6.78 5.90
C SER A 236 -6.66 -7.90 6.93
N THR A 237 -7.70 -8.73 6.80
CA THR A 237 -7.92 -10.00 7.51
C THR A 237 -6.79 -11.05 7.42
N VAL A 238 -6.04 -11.13 6.33
CA VAL A 238 -4.99 -12.16 6.16
C VAL A 238 -3.71 -11.81 6.88
N PHE A 239 -3.42 -10.52 7.00
CA PHE A 239 -2.37 -10.00 7.87
C PHE A 239 -2.55 -10.46 9.32
N PHE A 240 -3.79 -10.77 9.72
CA PHE A 240 -4.14 -11.23 11.06
C PHE A 240 -4.16 -12.75 11.26
N ILE A 241 -4.12 -13.57 10.19
CA ILE A 241 -4.04 -15.04 10.28
C ILE A 241 -2.87 -15.51 11.17
N PRO A 242 -1.62 -15.02 11.00
CA PRO A 242 -0.53 -15.38 11.89
C PRO A 242 -0.86 -15.10 13.37
N PHE A 243 -1.51 -13.97 13.66
CA PHE A 243 -1.86 -13.60 15.03
C PHE A 243 -2.99 -14.46 15.62
N PHE A 244 -4.01 -14.79 14.84
CA PHE A 244 -5.04 -15.74 15.27
C PHE A 244 -4.46 -17.12 15.57
N LEU A 245 -3.52 -17.59 14.74
CA LEU A 245 -2.82 -18.85 14.94
C LEU A 245 -1.98 -18.82 16.22
N VAL A 246 -1.22 -17.75 16.45
CA VAL A 246 -0.43 -17.58 17.69
C VAL A 246 -1.35 -17.52 18.92
N ILE A 247 -2.42 -16.74 18.89
CA ILE A 247 -3.39 -16.67 20.00
C ILE A 247 -4.00 -18.05 20.28
N ALA A 248 -4.44 -18.77 19.23
CA ALA A 248 -5.00 -20.11 19.39
C ALA A 248 -3.99 -21.11 19.98
N ILE A 249 -2.73 -21.02 19.54
CA ILE A 249 -1.63 -21.83 20.08
C ILE A 249 -1.39 -21.51 21.55
N LEU A 250 -1.24 -20.22 21.89
CA LEU A 250 -1.00 -19.79 23.26
C LEU A 250 -2.16 -20.18 24.18
N VAL A 251 -3.41 -19.96 23.76
CA VAL A 251 -4.59 -20.39 24.54
C VAL A 251 -4.61 -21.91 24.71
N SER A 252 -4.26 -22.67 23.67
CA SER A 252 -4.21 -24.14 23.73
C SER A 252 -3.17 -24.64 24.72
N VAL A 253 -1.97 -24.05 24.75
CA VAL A 253 -0.91 -24.39 25.73
C VAL A 253 -1.35 -24.00 27.14
N MET A 254 -1.97 -22.83 27.31
CA MET A 254 -2.48 -22.35 28.59
C MET A 254 -3.54 -23.28 29.19
N ILE A 255 -4.44 -23.82 28.36
CA ILE A 255 -5.50 -24.75 28.81
C ILE A 255 -4.95 -26.17 29.03
N ARG A 256 -4.09 -26.66 28.13
CA ARG A 256 -3.64 -28.06 28.13
C ARG A 256 -2.58 -28.40 29.17
N GLU A 257 -1.74 -27.44 29.55
CA GLU A 257 -0.63 -27.73 30.46
C GLU A 257 -1.02 -27.75 31.94
N ASN A 258 -2.33 -27.74 32.25
CA ASN A 258 -2.91 -27.84 33.59
C ASN A 258 -2.03 -27.18 34.67
N TRP A 259 -1.69 -25.91 34.45
CA TRP A 259 -0.72 -25.14 35.24
C TRP A 259 -1.10 -25.00 36.73
N ASN A 260 -2.26 -25.53 37.11
CA ASN A 260 -2.88 -25.41 38.42
C ASN A 260 -2.63 -26.62 39.34
N GLU A 261 -2.21 -27.79 38.82
CA GLU A 261 -2.06 -29.00 39.65
C GLU A 261 -0.64 -29.59 39.62
N ASN A 262 0.14 -29.28 40.66
CA ASN A 262 0.82 -30.28 41.51
C ASN A 262 1.62 -29.57 42.62
N PHE A 263 1.03 -29.57 43.82
CA PHE A 263 1.52 -28.88 45.03
C PHE A 263 2.55 -29.67 45.86
N PHE A 264 3.09 -30.79 45.38
CA PHE A 264 4.03 -31.60 46.17
C PHE A 264 5.17 -32.17 45.32
N PRO A 265 6.41 -32.18 45.84
CA PRO A 265 7.52 -32.82 45.14
C PRO A 265 7.20 -34.32 45.02
N ALA A 266 7.21 -34.85 43.80
CA ALA A 266 7.17 -36.29 43.60
C ALA A 266 8.38 -36.89 44.33
N SER A 267 8.09 -37.55 45.45
CA SER A 267 9.05 -38.32 46.22
C SER A 267 9.74 -39.33 45.32
N LYS A 268 11.07 -39.46 45.47
CA LYS A 268 11.81 -40.64 45.01
C LYS A 268 10.99 -41.92 45.29
N GLY A 269 10.60 -42.65 44.24
CA GLY A 269 9.72 -43.80 44.40
C GLY A 269 9.64 -44.70 43.18
N GLN A 270 10.59 -45.63 43.10
CA GLN A 270 10.49 -46.98 42.52
C GLN A 270 10.19 -47.14 41.02
N ALA A 271 11.25 -47.55 40.31
CA ALA A 271 11.16 -48.46 39.19
C ALA A 271 10.23 -49.64 39.53
N ALA A 272 9.17 -49.80 38.75
CA ALA A 272 8.32 -50.98 38.77
C ALA A 272 8.39 -51.65 37.39
N ASP A 273 9.42 -52.48 37.25
CA ASP A 273 9.46 -53.60 36.32
C ASP A 273 8.23 -54.50 36.57
N LYS A 274 7.42 -54.74 35.53
CA LYS A 274 6.39 -55.78 35.54
C LYS A 274 6.18 -56.38 34.15
N SER A 275 7.00 -57.39 33.90
CA SER A 275 6.61 -58.70 33.37
C SER A 275 5.81 -58.75 32.07
N LEU A 276 6.56 -58.94 30.98
CA LEU A 276 6.36 -59.96 29.95
C LEU A 276 5.25 -61.00 30.27
N SER A 277 4.13 -60.99 29.54
CA SER A 277 3.28 -62.17 29.33
C SER A 277 2.17 -61.88 28.32
N SER A 278 2.10 -62.73 27.29
CA SER A 278 0.86 -63.04 26.55
C SER A 278 0.37 -62.07 25.48
N TYR A 279 1.19 -61.70 24.49
CA TYR A 279 0.70 -61.46 23.11
C TYR A 279 1.73 -61.91 22.05
N SER A 280 2.45 -62.99 22.34
CA SER A 280 3.11 -63.80 21.32
C SER A 280 2.18 -64.96 20.95
N ARG A 281 1.97 -65.18 19.64
CA ARG A 281 1.14 -66.23 19.01
C ARG A 281 -0.32 -65.80 18.82
N ILE A 282 -0.63 -65.24 17.64
CA ILE A 282 -1.76 -65.70 16.81
C ILE A 282 -1.73 -65.10 15.40
N ASN A 283 -1.03 -64.00 15.11
CA ASN A 283 -1.00 -63.45 13.74
C ASN A 283 0.25 -63.79 12.90
N ALA A 284 0.94 -64.89 13.22
CA ALA A 284 2.12 -65.35 12.47
C ALA A 284 1.80 -66.25 11.25
N ILE A 285 0.54 -66.40 10.86
CA ILE A 285 0.16 -67.26 9.74
C ILE A 285 -0.99 -66.54 9.02
N ILE A 286 -0.81 -66.24 7.73
CA ILE A 286 -1.70 -65.45 6.84
C ILE A 286 -1.39 -63.95 6.85
N GLN A 287 -0.30 -63.55 6.20
CA GLN A 287 -0.39 -62.88 4.89
C GLN A 287 1.01 -62.81 4.26
N SER A 288 1.15 -63.62 3.23
CA SER A 288 2.26 -63.67 2.29
C SER A 288 2.43 -62.35 1.54
N LYS A 289 3.68 -61.89 1.41
CA LYS A 289 4.23 -61.11 0.29
C LYS A 289 3.25 -60.12 -0.38
N ILE A 290 3.14 -58.93 0.18
CA ILE A 290 2.99 -57.70 -0.61
C ILE A 290 4.05 -56.73 -0.09
N TYR A 291 4.98 -56.38 -0.98
CA TYR A 291 6.02 -55.39 -0.74
C TYR A 291 5.39 -54.02 -1.01
N ASP A 292 4.97 -53.33 0.05
CA ASP A 292 4.31 -52.02 -0.04
C ASP A 292 5.22 -50.96 0.62
N PRO A 293 5.77 -49.97 -0.11
CA PRO A 293 6.80 -49.07 0.41
C PRO A 293 6.27 -47.85 1.18
N VAL A 294 4.97 -47.74 1.48
CA VAL A 294 4.35 -46.43 1.85
C VAL A 294 3.91 -46.29 3.30
N THR A 295 4.00 -47.29 4.18
CA THR A 295 3.58 -47.09 5.58
C THR A 295 4.59 -47.63 6.59
N ARG A 296 5.63 -46.85 6.80
CA ARG A 296 6.41 -46.89 8.04
C ARG A 296 6.50 -45.47 8.59
N MET A 297 5.44 -45.01 9.26
CA MET A 297 5.66 -43.98 10.28
C MET A 297 6.65 -44.59 11.27
N PRO A 298 7.83 -43.99 11.50
CA PRO A 298 8.80 -44.54 12.45
C PRO A 298 8.12 -44.81 13.79
N GLU A 299 8.44 -45.92 14.47
CA GLU A 299 7.85 -46.30 15.78
C GLU A 299 7.87 -45.14 16.80
N TYR A 300 8.85 -44.23 16.67
CA TYR A 300 8.92 -42.95 17.36
C TYR A 300 7.63 -42.12 17.28
N PHE A 301 7.00 -41.98 16.11
CA PHE A 301 5.78 -41.19 15.90
C PHE A 301 4.54 -41.84 16.49
N ILE A 302 4.48 -43.18 16.53
CA ILE A 302 3.38 -43.93 17.13
C ILE A 302 3.45 -43.80 18.66
N ASN A 303 4.64 -44.00 19.24
CA ASN A 303 4.88 -43.81 20.67
C ASN A 303 4.63 -42.35 21.10
N ALA A 304 5.02 -41.38 20.28
CA ALA A 304 4.74 -39.96 20.53
C ALA A 304 3.23 -39.65 20.55
N LYS A 305 2.44 -40.28 19.67
CA LYS A 305 0.98 -40.09 19.64
C LYS A 305 0.28 -40.71 20.84
N GLU A 306 0.77 -41.85 21.35
CA GLU A 306 0.24 -42.50 22.55
C GLU A 306 0.67 -41.76 23.83
N GLU A 307 1.93 -41.33 23.95
CA GLU A 307 2.41 -40.47 25.03
C GLU A 307 1.69 -39.12 25.08
N TRP A 308 1.39 -38.53 23.91
CA TRP A 308 0.62 -37.29 23.80
C TRP A 308 -0.83 -37.42 24.27
N LYS A 309 -1.44 -38.60 24.09
CA LYS A 309 -2.82 -38.88 24.51
C LYS A 309 -2.95 -39.27 25.98
N ALA A 310 -1.86 -39.69 26.63
CA ALA A 310 -1.86 -40.22 27.99
C ALA A 310 -2.07 -39.18 29.10
N GLY A 311 -2.07 -37.88 28.80
CA GLY A 311 -2.63 -36.84 29.68
C GLY A 311 -1.89 -36.59 31.00
N SER A 312 -0.56 -36.78 31.06
CA SER A 312 0.26 -36.42 32.22
C SER A 312 0.84 -35.00 32.12
N ASN A 313 1.32 -34.42 33.23
CA ASN A 313 1.83 -33.04 33.33
C ASN A 313 3.13 -32.81 32.52
N LEU A 314 3.53 -31.55 32.27
CA LEU A 314 4.73 -31.17 31.47
C LEU A 314 6.02 -31.89 31.94
N SER A 315 6.08 -32.29 33.21
CA SER A 315 7.20 -33.01 33.82
C SER A 315 7.29 -34.50 33.46
N ASP A 316 6.22 -35.12 32.97
CA ASP A 316 6.10 -36.59 33.00
C ASP A 316 6.47 -37.28 31.68
N SER A 317 6.36 -36.59 30.53
CA SER A 317 6.75 -37.14 29.21
C SER A 317 7.80 -36.26 28.53
N ARG A 318 8.85 -36.92 28.00
CA ARG A 318 9.91 -36.30 27.21
C ARG A 318 9.37 -35.61 25.95
N ILE A 319 8.43 -36.24 25.26
CA ILE A 319 7.81 -35.69 24.05
C ILE A 319 6.97 -34.45 24.36
N ARG A 320 6.23 -34.42 25.48
CA ARG A 320 5.48 -33.21 25.88
C ARG A 320 6.41 -32.05 26.21
N ARG A 321 7.56 -32.29 26.88
CA ARG A 321 8.58 -31.24 27.09
C ARG A 321 9.05 -30.63 25.78
N TYR A 322 9.48 -31.46 24.83
CA TYR A 322 9.99 -30.96 23.54
C TYR A 322 8.92 -30.21 22.76
N VAL A 323 7.72 -30.79 22.65
CA VAL A 323 6.64 -30.17 21.86
C VAL A 323 6.17 -28.87 22.49
N SER A 324 5.95 -28.82 23.80
CA SER A 324 5.45 -27.61 24.45
C SER A 324 6.49 -26.48 24.48
N LEU A 325 7.77 -26.79 24.68
CA LEU A 325 8.85 -25.80 24.56
C LEU A 325 8.97 -25.27 23.14
N SER A 326 8.96 -26.15 22.12
CA SER A 326 8.98 -25.74 20.71
C SER A 326 7.75 -24.91 20.32
N ILE A 327 6.55 -25.27 20.78
CA ILE A 327 5.34 -24.51 20.48
C ILE A 327 5.41 -23.09 21.06
N LEU A 328 5.96 -22.93 22.27
CA LEU A 328 6.19 -21.62 22.87
C LEU A 328 7.22 -20.81 22.06
N TYR A 329 8.27 -21.46 21.56
CA TYR A 329 9.28 -20.83 20.69
C TYR A 329 8.72 -20.41 19.33
N THR A 330 7.89 -21.23 18.69
CA THR A 330 7.18 -20.85 17.47
C THR A 330 6.23 -19.67 17.72
N ALA A 331 5.54 -19.66 18.86
CA ALA A 331 4.60 -18.59 19.19
C ALA A 331 5.28 -17.23 19.42
N GLN A 332 6.53 -17.19 19.91
CA GLN A 332 7.32 -15.95 19.99
C GLN A 332 7.99 -15.57 18.67
N GLY A 333 8.43 -16.54 17.87
CA GLY A 333 9.14 -16.30 16.61
C GLY A 333 8.26 -15.72 15.52
N LEU A 334 6.97 -16.09 15.52
CA LEU A 334 6.04 -15.71 14.47
C LEU A 334 5.69 -14.19 14.49
N PRO A 335 5.37 -13.55 15.63
CA PRO A 335 5.23 -12.10 15.72
C PRO A 335 6.51 -11.33 15.37
N TRP A 336 7.68 -11.87 15.74
CA TRP A 336 8.98 -11.29 15.39
C TRP A 336 9.23 -11.33 13.88
N GLY A 337 9.03 -12.49 13.24
CA GLY A 337 9.17 -12.66 11.79
C GLY A 337 8.19 -11.79 11.02
N PHE A 338 6.96 -11.68 11.51
CA PHE A 338 5.97 -10.75 10.97
C PHE A 338 6.47 -9.30 11.04
N THR A 339 6.98 -8.84 12.18
CA THR A 339 7.37 -7.43 12.36
C THR A 339 8.59 -7.10 11.51
N SER A 340 9.55 -8.04 11.44
CA SER A 340 10.82 -7.85 10.76
C SER A 340 10.78 -8.00 9.24
N VAL A 341 9.79 -8.72 8.71
CA VAL A 341 9.69 -8.97 7.28
C VAL A 341 8.41 -8.36 6.72
N ALA A 342 7.26 -8.88 7.12
CA ALA A 342 5.98 -8.52 6.52
C ALA A 342 5.57 -7.07 6.83
N PHE A 343 5.67 -6.64 8.09
CA PHE A 343 5.27 -5.30 8.49
C PHE A 343 6.26 -4.24 8.01
N ALA A 344 7.57 -4.53 8.06
CA ALA A 344 8.58 -3.63 7.51
C ALA A 344 8.41 -3.42 6.00
N ALA A 345 8.16 -4.48 5.23
CA ALA A 345 7.87 -4.38 3.80
C ALA A 345 6.58 -3.58 3.55
N PHE A 346 5.52 -3.87 4.31
CA PHE A 346 4.27 -3.13 4.23
C PHE A 346 4.46 -1.62 4.44
N LEU A 347 5.26 -1.19 5.42
CA LEU A 347 5.51 0.23 5.66
C LEU A 347 6.26 0.91 4.51
N VAL A 348 7.26 0.23 3.93
CA VAL A 348 8.00 0.73 2.77
C VAL A 348 7.07 0.88 1.56
N ASP A 349 6.25 -0.14 1.28
CA ASP A 349 5.30 -0.13 0.16
C ASP A 349 4.20 0.93 0.33
N ASN A 350 3.91 1.34 1.58
CA ASN A 350 2.96 2.40 1.89
C ASN A 350 3.61 3.80 2.00
N GLY A 351 4.85 3.95 1.55
CA GLY A 351 5.55 5.24 1.47
C GLY A 351 6.10 5.76 2.82
N SER A 352 6.23 4.90 3.84
CA SER A 352 6.87 5.30 5.10
C SER A 352 8.36 5.60 4.89
N SER A 353 8.88 6.62 5.58
CA SER A 353 10.28 7.01 5.44
C SER A 353 11.22 5.90 5.95
N ALA A 354 12.44 5.84 5.42
CA ALA A 354 13.46 4.90 5.89
C ALA A 354 13.78 5.08 7.39
N ASP A 355 13.67 6.32 7.89
CA ASP A 355 13.87 6.65 9.30
C ASP A 355 12.76 6.07 10.18
N ASP A 356 11.51 6.06 9.71
CA ASP A 356 10.37 5.49 10.44
C ASP A 356 10.49 3.96 10.56
N VAL A 357 10.88 3.30 9.46
CA VAL A 357 11.12 1.86 9.47
C VAL A 357 12.29 1.51 10.39
N ALA A 358 13.39 2.29 10.34
CA ALA A 358 14.52 2.12 11.24
C ALA A 358 14.13 2.34 12.71
N ALA A 359 13.30 3.33 13.01
CA ALA A 359 12.80 3.62 14.34
C ALA A 359 11.92 2.48 14.88
N LEU A 360 11.03 1.91 14.04
CA LEU A 360 10.25 0.72 14.37
C LEU A 360 11.16 -0.44 14.77
N PHE A 361 12.15 -0.78 13.93
CA PHE A 361 13.09 -1.87 14.21
C PHE A 361 13.88 -1.64 15.49
N ALA A 362 14.38 -0.42 15.69
CA ALA A 362 15.13 -0.06 16.89
C ALA A 362 14.28 -0.22 18.16
N LEU A 363 13.04 0.26 18.14
CA LEU A 363 12.09 0.12 19.26
C LEU A 363 11.74 -1.34 19.53
N VAL A 364 11.41 -2.10 18.50
CA VAL A 364 11.02 -3.52 18.62
C VAL A 364 12.17 -4.41 19.07
N ALA A 365 13.41 -4.10 18.68
CA ALA A 365 14.62 -4.82 19.12
C ALA A 365 15.05 -4.47 20.56
N LEU A 366 14.63 -3.31 21.08
CA LEU A 366 15.08 -2.79 22.37
C LEU A 366 14.80 -3.75 23.55
N PRO A 367 13.59 -4.34 23.71
CA PRO A 367 13.32 -5.33 24.75
C PRO A 367 14.29 -6.51 24.78
N TRP A 368 14.66 -7.02 23.60
CA TRP A 368 15.57 -8.16 23.48
C TRP A 368 16.98 -7.83 23.96
N THR A 369 17.43 -6.59 23.78
CA THR A 369 18.73 -6.11 24.28
C THR A 369 18.76 -6.06 25.81
N PHE A 370 17.64 -5.68 26.43
CA PHE A 370 17.51 -5.59 27.88
C PHE A 370 16.99 -6.87 28.56
N LYS A 371 16.88 -7.99 27.83
CA LYS A 371 16.33 -9.24 28.38
C LYS A 371 17.11 -9.79 29.59
N PHE A 372 18.38 -9.39 29.75
CA PHE A 372 19.19 -9.75 30.93
C PHE A 372 18.59 -9.28 32.27
N ILE A 373 17.73 -8.25 32.25
CA ILE A 373 17.03 -7.73 33.43
C ILE A 373 16.01 -8.76 33.96
N TRP A 374 15.43 -9.57 33.08
CA TRP A 374 14.40 -10.53 33.45
C TRP A 374 14.93 -11.66 34.33
N GLY A 375 16.18 -12.09 34.16
CA GLY A 375 16.78 -13.15 34.98
C GLY A 375 16.71 -12.86 36.48
N PRO A 376 17.34 -11.77 36.96
CA PRO A 376 17.24 -11.36 38.36
C PRO A 376 15.79 -11.12 38.83
N MET A 377 14.94 -10.55 37.99
CA MET A 377 13.54 -10.28 38.35
C MET A 377 12.76 -11.57 38.63
N ILE A 378 12.86 -12.57 37.75
CA ILE A 378 12.21 -13.88 37.90
C ILE A 378 12.80 -14.64 39.10
N ASP A 379 14.09 -14.49 39.36
CA ASP A 379 14.76 -15.15 40.50
C ASP A 379 14.32 -14.58 41.86
N VAL A 380 14.14 -13.26 41.97
CA VAL A 380 13.78 -12.56 43.21
C VAL A 380 12.29 -12.68 43.53
N ILE A 381 11.43 -12.54 42.53
CA ILE A 381 9.98 -12.51 42.72
C ILE A 381 9.41 -13.91 42.47
N GLN A 382 9.23 -14.65 43.56
CA GLN A 382 8.71 -16.01 43.53
C GLN A 382 7.28 -16.04 44.09
N ILE A 383 6.39 -16.74 43.41
CA ILE A 383 5.01 -16.96 43.85
C ILE A 383 4.90 -18.45 44.25
N PRO A 384 5.07 -18.80 45.55
CA PRO A 384 5.22 -20.20 45.97
C PRO A 384 4.03 -21.09 45.58
N SER A 385 2.83 -20.52 45.52
CA SER A 385 1.58 -21.22 45.19
C SER A 385 1.50 -21.73 43.75
N TYR A 386 2.30 -21.19 42.82
CA TYR A 386 2.24 -21.55 41.40
C TYR A 386 3.60 -22.02 40.85
N GLY A 387 4.57 -22.25 41.73
CA GLY A 387 5.96 -22.61 41.38
C GLY A 387 6.83 -21.40 41.01
N ARG A 388 8.13 -21.65 40.83
CA ARG A 388 9.14 -20.59 40.67
C ARG A 388 9.13 -19.90 39.30
N ARG A 389 8.96 -20.66 38.21
CA ARG A 389 9.12 -20.17 36.81
C ARG A 389 7.81 -20.04 36.04
N ARG A 390 6.85 -20.90 36.34
CA ARG A 390 5.58 -21.03 35.60
C ARG A 390 4.70 -19.77 35.61
N PRO A 391 4.57 -19.00 36.71
CA PRO A 391 3.74 -17.79 36.72
C PRO A 391 4.22 -16.73 35.74
N TRP A 392 5.53 -16.62 35.55
CA TRP A 392 6.15 -15.66 34.65
C TRP A 392 5.89 -16.00 33.18
N VAL A 393 5.93 -17.28 32.82
CA VAL A 393 5.53 -17.76 31.48
C VAL A 393 4.07 -17.41 31.19
N LEU A 394 3.16 -17.66 32.14
CA LEU A 394 1.74 -17.35 31.99
C LEU A 394 1.44 -15.85 31.92
N PHE A 395 2.13 -15.05 32.74
CA PHE A 395 2.00 -13.60 32.72
C PHE A 395 2.42 -13.02 31.37
N ALA A 396 3.60 -13.43 30.89
CA ALA A 396 4.11 -13.01 29.59
C ALA A 396 3.16 -13.46 28.45
N GLN A 397 2.70 -14.70 28.48
CA GLN A 397 1.76 -15.25 27.52
C GLN A 397 0.43 -14.48 27.46
N THR A 398 -0.11 -14.10 28.62
CA THR A 398 -1.33 -13.29 28.70
C THR A 398 -1.11 -11.90 28.11
N GLY A 399 0.02 -11.25 28.44
CA GLY A 399 0.39 -9.96 27.86
C GLY A 399 0.53 -10.01 26.34
N MET A 400 1.12 -11.08 25.81
CA MET A 400 1.22 -11.30 24.36
C MET A 400 -0.16 -11.50 23.70
N ILE A 401 -1.07 -12.28 24.31
CA ILE A 401 -2.43 -12.46 23.79
C ILE A 401 -3.17 -11.11 23.75
N ILE A 402 -3.07 -10.31 24.83
CA ILE A 402 -3.74 -9.00 24.91
C ILE A 402 -3.18 -8.04 23.86
N THR A 403 -1.86 -7.94 23.73
CA THR A 403 -1.22 -7.03 22.77
C THR A 403 -1.52 -7.42 21.32
N LEU A 404 -1.45 -8.71 20.98
CA LEU A 404 -1.84 -9.19 19.66
C LEU A 404 -3.34 -8.99 19.40
N GLY A 405 -4.18 -9.25 20.40
CA GLY A 405 -5.62 -8.99 20.31
C GLY A 405 -5.93 -7.51 20.08
N PHE A 406 -5.17 -6.61 20.70
CA PHE A 406 -5.31 -5.17 20.50
C PHE A 406 -4.92 -4.73 19.09
N LEU A 407 -3.86 -5.31 18.50
CA LEU A 407 -3.48 -5.06 17.11
C LEU A 407 -4.62 -5.38 16.12
N LEU A 408 -5.50 -6.34 16.43
CA LEU A 408 -6.65 -6.70 15.59
C LEU A 408 -7.71 -5.59 15.48
N PHE A 409 -7.72 -4.63 16.42
CA PHE A 409 -8.70 -3.54 16.44
C PHE A 409 -8.22 -2.28 15.74
N ILE A 410 -6.99 -2.29 15.19
CA ILE A 410 -6.44 -1.14 14.46
C ILE A 410 -6.79 -1.32 12.98
N PRO A 411 -7.66 -0.46 12.41
CA PRO A 411 -8.15 -0.62 11.04
C PRO A 411 -7.11 -0.24 9.99
N ASP A 412 -6.24 0.73 10.30
CA ASP A 412 -5.17 1.19 9.43
C ASP A 412 -3.86 1.32 10.21
N PHE A 413 -2.84 0.56 9.81
CA PHE A 413 -1.53 0.58 10.46
C PHE A 413 -0.64 1.74 10.01
N ASN A 414 -0.89 2.29 8.82
CA ASN A 414 -0.10 3.39 8.26
C ASN A 414 -0.50 4.71 8.93
N GLU A 415 -1.80 5.00 9.04
CA GLU A 415 -2.29 6.20 9.74
C GLU A 415 -1.94 6.20 11.24
N SER A 416 -1.79 5.01 11.84
CA SER A 416 -1.56 4.83 13.28
C SER A 416 -0.17 4.27 13.63
N LEU A 417 0.85 4.57 12.81
CA LEU A 417 2.20 3.98 12.94
C LEU A 417 2.79 4.07 14.35
N SER A 418 2.65 5.21 15.03
CA SER A 418 3.14 5.40 16.41
C SER A 418 2.47 4.46 17.40
N LEU A 419 1.15 4.26 17.27
CA LEU A 419 0.38 3.38 18.14
C LEU A 419 0.72 1.92 17.87
N VAL A 420 0.84 1.52 16.61
CA VAL A 420 1.24 0.15 16.22
C VAL A 420 2.64 -0.17 16.74
N THR A 421 3.59 0.73 16.54
CA THR A 421 4.96 0.61 17.04
C THR A 421 5.00 0.47 18.55
N THR A 422 4.19 1.26 19.27
CA THR A 422 4.08 1.19 20.74
C THR A 422 3.53 -0.16 21.20
N VAL A 423 2.49 -0.67 20.53
CA VAL A 423 1.90 -1.97 20.88
C VAL A 423 2.88 -3.11 20.58
N LEU A 424 3.60 -3.06 19.47
CA LEU A 424 4.64 -4.04 19.12
C LEU A 424 5.83 -3.98 20.09
N PHE A 425 6.21 -2.80 20.56
CA PHE A 425 7.21 -2.64 21.62
C PHE A 425 6.76 -3.33 22.92
N ILE A 426 5.53 -3.07 23.36
CA ILE A 426 4.95 -3.71 24.56
C ILE A 426 4.84 -5.23 24.36
N HIS A 427 4.45 -5.68 23.17
CA HIS A 427 4.42 -7.10 22.82
C HIS A 427 5.81 -7.74 22.97
N ASN A 428 6.87 -7.09 22.48
CA ASN A 428 8.24 -7.59 22.57
C ASN A 428 8.82 -7.55 24.00
N LEU A 429 8.33 -6.67 24.88
CA LEU A 429 8.62 -6.76 26.33
C LEU A 429 8.09 -8.07 26.91
N PHE A 430 6.85 -8.45 26.58
CA PHE A 430 6.31 -9.74 27.03
C PHE A 430 6.97 -10.93 26.33
N ALA A 431 7.28 -10.85 25.04
CA ALA A 431 7.96 -11.92 24.32
C ALA A 431 9.36 -12.20 24.90
N SER A 432 10.16 -11.16 25.13
CA SER A 432 11.48 -11.31 25.76
C SER A 432 11.42 -11.83 27.20
N LEU A 433 10.36 -11.49 27.95
CA LEU A 433 10.11 -12.04 29.28
C LEU A 433 9.73 -13.53 29.20
N GLN A 434 8.93 -13.92 28.21
CA GLN A 434 8.60 -15.32 27.97
C GLN A 434 9.84 -16.13 27.61
N ASP A 435 10.67 -15.66 26.68
CA ASP A 435 11.93 -16.30 26.25
C ASP A 435 12.79 -16.68 27.47
N VAL A 436 13.13 -15.70 28.32
CA VAL A 436 13.95 -15.94 29.52
C VAL A 436 13.25 -16.86 30.53
N SER A 437 11.93 -16.75 30.66
CA SER A 437 11.16 -17.60 31.58
C SER A 437 11.10 -19.04 31.11
N VAL A 438 10.99 -19.28 29.79
CA VAL A 438 10.95 -20.60 29.18
C VAL A 438 12.33 -21.24 29.18
N ASP A 439 13.40 -20.49 28.91
CA ASP A 439 14.78 -20.95 29.07
C ASP A 439 15.05 -21.41 30.51
N ALA A 440 14.65 -20.59 31.49
CA ALA A 440 14.79 -20.94 32.90
C ALA A 440 13.94 -22.16 33.29
N LEU A 441 12.74 -22.30 32.72
CA LEU A 441 11.90 -23.47 32.92
C LEU A 441 12.51 -24.72 32.29
N ALA A 442 13.09 -24.61 31.08
CA ALA A 442 13.74 -25.71 30.37
C ALA A 442 14.90 -26.28 31.18
N VAL A 443 15.74 -25.42 31.77
CA VAL A 443 16.82 -25.84 32.69
C VAL A 443 16.28 -26.59 33.91
N ASP A 444 15.13 -26.18 34.45
CA ASP A 444 14.52 -26.81 35.62
C ASP A 444 13.85 -28.18 35.32
N ILE A 445 13.45 -28.44 34.06
CA ILE A 445 12.66 -29.65 33.69
C ILE A 445 13.40 -30.67 32.83
N LEU A 446 14.46 -30.28 32.11
CA LEU A 446 15.19 -31.15 31.19
C LEU A 446 16.29 -31.93 31.92
N GLN A 447 16.44 -33.21 31.57
CA GLN A 447 17.59 -34.02 32.02
C GLN A 447 18.84 -33.66 31.21
N PRO A 448 20.06 -33.82 31.74
CA PRO A 448 21.31 -33.44 31.05
C PRO A 448 21.44 -34.00 29.64
N GLU A 449 20.93 -35.20 29.39
CA GLU A 449 20.96 -35.87 28.08
C GLU A 449 19.91 -35.32 27.10
N GLU A 450 18.91 -34.60 27.60
CA GLU A 450 17.79 -34.03 26.82
C GLU A 450 18.06 -32.60 26.37
N VAL A 451 18.93 -31.86 27.07
CA VAL A 451 19.18 -30.42 26.85
C VAL A 451 19.57 -30.10 25.42
N GLY A 452 20.54 -30.84 24.86
CA GLY A 452 21.00 -30.59 23.48
C GLY A 452 19.91 -30.84 22.43
N THR A 453 19.12 -31.89 22.62
CA THR A 453 18.01 -32.22 21.72
C THR A 453 16.87 -31.22 21.84
N ALA A 454 16.48 -30.84 23.07
CA ALA A 454 15.44 -29.85 23.32
C ALA A 454 15.79 -28.49 22.71
N ASN A 455 17.00 -27.98 22.96
CA ASN A 455 17.44 -26.71 22.40
C ASN A 455 17.46 -26.74 20.87
N GLY A 456 17.84 -27.87 20.26
CA GLY A 456 17.77 -28.05 18.82
C GLY A 456 16.34 -27.96 18.27
N PHE A 457 15.37 -28.60 18.94
CA PHE A 457 13.95 -28.51 18.58
C PHE A 457 13.36 -27.12 18.82
N MET A 458 13.77 -26.43 19.89
CA MET A 458 13.32 -25.07 20.21
C MET A 458 13.84 -24.04 19.20
N PHE A 459 15.07 -24.20 18.72
CA PHE A 459 15.64 -23.29 17.72
C PHE A 459 15.12 -23.56 16.30
N ALA A 460 14.78 -24.81 15.99
CA ALA A 460 14.26 -25.20 14.68
C ALA A 460 12.76 -24.87 14.48
N SER A 461 12.04 -24.66 15.58
CA SER A 461 10.61 -24.34 15.64
C SER A 461 10.36 -22.84 15.59
#